data_AF-A0A845RNU7-F1
#
_entry.id   AF-A0A845RNU7-F1
#
_cell.length_a   1.000
_cell.length_b   1.000
_cell.length_c   1.000
_cell.angle_alpha   90.00
_cell.angle_beta   90.00
_cell.angle_gamma   90.00
#
_symmetry.space_group_name_H-M   'P 1'
#
loop_
_entity.id
_entity.type
_entity.pdbx_description
1 polymer ?
#
loop_
_entity_poly.entity_id
_entity_poly.type
_entity_poly.pdbx_seq_one_letter_code
_entity_poly.pdbx_strand_id
1 'polypeptide(L)'
;MVFESIVTGHFSKKYAKLTGKNKAFKQQVVNKMKGIRQNPEIGEPKSHDLRGLRGLHITEHYVIVYLIFKDYVIFINLDHHDKAYEAVEGLMNRVLEDDKLLTELKQANIPTEEFDRIIRTIGRR
;
A
#
# COMPACT_ATOMS: atom_id res chain seq x y z
N MET A 1 19.62 -0.32 -4.85
CA MET A 1 19.10 -0.11 -3.49
C MET A 1 17.80 -0.88 -3.36
N VAL A 2 17.52 -1.47 -2.20
CA VAL A 2 16.23 -2.11 -1.90
C VAL A 2 15.47 -1.13 -1.03
N PHE A 3 14.23 -0.83 -1.39
CA PHE A 3 13.37 0.04 -0.59
C PHE A 3 12.96 -0.68 0.69
N GLU A 4 12.99 0.05 1.80
CA GLU A 4 12.37 -0.40 3.02
C GLU A 4 10.85 -0.43 2.85
N SER A 5 10.13 -1.19 3.68
CA SER A 5 8.68 -1.27 3.56
C SER A 5 7.96 -1.14 4.89
N ILE A 6 6.90 -0.35 4.86
CA ILE A 6 5.98 -0.13 5.98
C ILE A 6 4.62 -0.70 5.59
N VAL A 7 3.96 -1.37 6.54
CA VAL A 7 2.70 -2.07 6.28
C VAL A 7 1.60 -1.48 7.15
N THR A 8 0.60 -0.88 6.52
CA THR A 8 -0.58 -0.36 7.24
C THR A 8 -1.32 -1.46 8.00
N GLY A 9 -1.98 -1.10 9.08
CA GLY A 9 -2.89 -1.98 9.81
C GLY A 9 -4.01 -2.52 8.91
N HIS A 10 -4.54 -1.70 8.00
CA HIS A 10 -5.52 -2.15 7.01
C HIS A 10 -4.98 -3.27 6.12
N PHE A 11 -3.81 -3.06 5.50
CA PHE A 11 -3.16 -4.07 4.68
C PHE A 11 -2.90 -5.36 5.46
N SER A 12 -2.38 -5.24 6.69
CA SER A 12 -2.09 -6.40 7.54
C SER A 12 -3.34 -7.25 7.82
N LYS A 13 -4.48 -6.61 8.11
CA LYS A 13 -5.77 -7.30 8.32
C LYS A 13 -6.25 -8.01 7.06
N LYS A 14 -6.19 -7.34 5.90
CA LYS A 14 -6.57 -7.92 4.61
C LYS A 14 -5.66 -9.09 4.23
N TYR A 15 -4.35 -8.91 4.39
CA TYR A 15 -3.36 -9.95 4.17
C TYR A 15 -3.64 -11.20 5.02
N ALA A 16 -3.83 -11.04 6.33
CA ALA A 16 -4.14 -12.16 7.22
C ALA A 16 -5.45 -12.87 6.80
N LYS A 17 -6.49 -12.11 6.45
CA LYS A 17 -7.78 -12.65 6.02
C LYS A 17 -7.69 -13.43 4.71
N LEU A 18 -7.02 -12.88 3.70
CA LEU A 18 -6.95 -13.45 2.34
C LEU A 18 -5.94 -14.59 2.25
N THR A 19 -4.85 -14.53 3.01
CA THR A 19 -3.77 -15.53 2.94
C THR A 19 -3.87 -16.61 4.01
N GLY A 20 -4.68 -16.42 5.07
CA GLY A 20 -4.70 -17.29 6.24
C GLY A 20 -4.96 -18.77 5.94
N LYS A 21 -5.80 -19.07 4.94
CA LYS A 21 -6.10 -20.44 4.50
C LYS A 21 -5.42 -20.85 3.19
N ASN A 22 -4.81 -19.92 2.47
CA ASN A 22 -4.26 -20.17 1.13
C ASN A 22 -2.75 -19.88 1.10
N LYS A 23 -1.95 -20.94 1.31
CA LYS A 23 -0.48 -20.86 1.31
C LYS A 23 0.10 -20.45 -0.05
N ALA A 24 -0.49 -20.91 -1.15
CA ALA A 24 -0.03 -20.58 -2.49
C ALA A 24 -0.20 -19.07 -2.76
N PHE A 25 -1.40 -18.54 -2.46
CA PHE A 25 -1.66 -17.11 -2.58
C PHE A 25 -0.79 -16.28 -1.66
N LYS A 26 -0.55 -16.74 -0.41
CA LYS A 26 0.41 -16.11 0.50
C LYS A 26 1.78 -15.93 -0.13
N GLN A 27 2.30 -17.00 -0.75
CA GLN A 27 3.61 -16.96 -1.39
C GLN A 27 3.63 -15.99 -2.58
N GLN A 28 2.57 -15.96 -3.39
CA GLN A 28 2.45 -15.01 -4.50
C GLN A 28 2.47 -13.56 -4.01
N VAL A 29 1.71 -13.24 -2.96
CA VAL A 29 1.71 -11.90 -2.35
C VAL A 29 3.11 -11.52 -1.85
N VAL A 30 3.77 -12.41 -1.09
CA VAL A 30 5.12 -12.17 -0.57
C VAL A 30 6.13 -11.93 -1.70
N ASN A 31 6.06 -12.73 -2.76
CA ASN A 31 6.93 -12.56 -3.93
C ASN A 31 6.70 -11.21 -4.61
N LYS A 32 5.44 -10.78 -4.73
CA LYS A 32 5.09 -9.47 -5.30
C LYS A 32 5.57 -8.33 -4.41
N MET A 33 5.40 -8.41 -3.09
CA MET A 33 5.94 -7.42 -2.15
C MET A 33 7.46 -7.32 -2.25
N LYS A 34 8.17 -8.45 -2.39
CA LYS A 34 9.62 -8.46 -2.62
C LYS A 34 9.99 -7.76 -3.92
N GLY A 35 9.28 -8.03 -5.02
CA GLY A 35 9.48 -7.36 -6.30
C GLY A 35 9.27 -5.85 -6.20
N ILE A 36 8.20 -5.42 -5.52
CA ILE A 36 7.91 -3.99 -5.31
C ILE A 36 9.04 -3.32 -4.53
N ARG A 37 9.59 -3.95 -3.48
CA ARG A 37 10.74 -3.36 -2.76
C ARG A 37 12.00 -3.24 -3.60
N GLN A 38 12.20 -4.14 -4.55
CA GLN A 38 13.37 -4.11 -5.44
C GLN A 38 13.22 -3.07 -6.56
N ASN A 39 12.01 -2.91 -7.07
CA ASN A 39 11.67 -1.90 -8.06
C ASN A 39 10.24 -1.41 -7.80
N PRO A 40 10.05 -0.33 -7.02
CA PRO A 40 8.72 0.16 -6.70
C PRO A 40 7.94 0.68 -7.89
N GLU A 41 8.59 0.96 -9.02
CA GLU A 41 7.94 1.49 -10.22
C GLU A 41 7.28 0.42 -11.09
N ILE A 42 7.44 -0.87 -10.77
CA ILE A 42 6.81 -1.98 -11.52
C ILE A 42 5.28 -1.95 -11.50
N GLY A 43 4.69 -1.30 -10.49
CA GLY A 43 3.24 -1.15 -10.38
C GLY A 43 2.74 0.02 -11.20
N GLU A 44 1.61 -0.18 -11.84
CA GLU A 44 0.95 0.82 -12.68
C GLU A 44 0.49 2.02 -11.83
N PRO A 45 0.76 3.26 -12.28
CA PRO A 45 0.27 4.44 -11.60
C PRO A 45 -1.26 4.48 -11.63
N LYS A 46 -1.88 4.81 -10.51
CA LYS A 46 -3.32 5.02 -10.42
C LYS A 46 -3.70 6.44 -10.88
N SER A 47 -4.94 6.60 -11.32
CA SER A 47 -5.51 7.84 -11.86
C SER A 47 -6.58 8.44 -10.94
N HIS A 48 -7.07 9.64 -11.31
CA HIS A 48 -8.13 10.38 -10.61
C HIS A 48 -7.85 10.52 -9.10
N ASP A 49 -8.80 10.13 -8.25
CA ASP A 49 -8.75 10.27 -6.79
C ASP A 49 -7.63 9.45 -6.13
N LEU A 50 -7.04 8.51 -6.88
CA LEU A 50 -5.89 7.71 -6.44
C LEU A 50 -4.56 8.15 -7.06
N ARG A 51 -4.54 9.29 -7.77
CA ARG A 51 -3.31 9.78 -8.40
C ARG A 51 -2.23 10.00 -7.35
N GLY A 52 -1.09 9.31 -7.55
CA GLY A 52 0.02 9.25 -6.59
C GLY A 52 0.21 7.88 -5.94
N LEU A 53 -0.79 6.98 -6.06
CA LEU A 53 -0.66 5.58 -5.70
C LEU A 53 -0.25 4.73 -6.90
N ARG A 54 0.25 3.52 -6.61
CA ARG A 54 0.55 2.48 -7.60
C ARG A 54 -0.18 1.19 -7.27
N GLY A 55 -0.54 0.44 -8.31
CA GLY A 55 -1.17 -0.87 -8.20
C GLY A 55 -0.34 -1.95 -8.88
N LEU A 56 -0.20 -3.12 -8.26
CA LEU A 56 0.41 -4.29 -8.88
C LEU A 56 -0.50 -5.51 -8.75
N HIS A 57 -0.83 -6.13 -9.89
CA HIS A 57 -1.59 -7.37 -9.93
C HIS A 57 -0.77 -8.55 -9.39
N ILE A 58 -1.40 -9.33 -8.51
CA ILE A 58 -0.85 -10.60 -7.99
C ILE A 58 -1.34 -11.74 -8.88
N THR A 59 -2.65 -11.78 -9.11
CA THR A 59 -3.34 -12.70 -10.02
C THR A 59 -4.29 -11.90 -10.91
N GLU A 60 -5.13 -12.58 -11.70
CA GLU A 60 -6.18 -11.95 -12.51
C GLU A 60 -7.09 -11.02 -11.69
N HIS A 61 -7.32 -11.37 -10.43
CA HIS A 61 -8.36 -10.73 -9.64
C HIS A 61 -7.87 -9.86 -8.49
N TYR A 62 -6.66 -10.10 -7.96
CA TYR A 62 -6.15 -9.43 -6.76
C TYR A 62 -5.06 -8.41 -7.08
N VAL A 63 -5.13 -7.27 -6.40
CA VAL A 63 -4.21 -6.14 -6.57
C VAL A 63 -3.63 -5.70 -5.22
N ILE A 64 -2.33 -5.38 -5.21
CA ILE A 64 -1.66 -4.64 -4.14
C ILE A 64 -1.67 -3.17 -4.51
N VAL A 65 -2.17 -2.32 -3.60
CA VAL A 65 -2.08 -0.87 -3.72
C VAL A 65 -1.06 -0.35 -2.71
N TYR A 66 -0.14 0.49 -3.18
CA TYR A 66 0.95 1.03 -2.38
C TYR A 66 1.33 2.45 -2.83
N LEU A 67 2.09 3.14 -1.99
CA LEU A 67 2.75 4.39 -2.36
C LEU A 67 4.27 4.29 -2.18
N ILE A 68 4.98 5.14 -2.90
CA ILE A 68 6.43 5.32 -2.77
C ILE A 68 6.65 6.62 -2.01
N PHE A 69 7.34 6.56 -0.89
CA PHE A 69 7.68 7.71 -0.04
C PHE A 69 9.16 7.69 0.28
N LYS A 70 9.95 8.59 -0.33
CA LYS A 70 11.42 8.56 -0.24
C LYS A 70 11.94 7.16 -0.59
N ASP A 71 12.70 6.53 0.31
CA ASP A 71 13.25 5.17 0.16
C ASP A 71 12.34 4.08 0.73
N TYR A 72 11.06 4.40 0.99
CA TYR A 72 10.07 3.50 1.55
C TYR A 72 8.94 3.17 0.57
N VAL A 73 8.49 1.92 0.63
CA VAL A 73 7.24 1.46 0.04
C VAL A 73 6.21 1.29 1.17
N ILE A 74 5.09 1.99 1.07
CA ILE A 74 4.02 1.91 2.05
C ILE A 74 2.88 1.09 1.44
N PHE A 75 2.66 -0.10 1.99
CA PHE A 75 1.60 -1.02 1.54
C PHE A 75 0.27 -0.63 2.17
N ILE A 76 -0.67 -0.16 1.34
CA ILE A 76 -1.94 0.44 1.76
C ILE A 76 -3.07 -0.58 1.73
N ASN A 77 -3.24 -1.29 0.61
CA ASN A 77 -4.36 -2.21 0.44
C ASN A 77 -3.97 -3.48 -0.34
N LEU A 78 -4.70 -4.56 -0.06
CA LEU A 78 -4.67 -5.83 -0.77
C LEU A 78 -6.10 -6.32 -0.91
N ASP A 79 -6.66 -6.30 -2.11
CA ASP A 79 -8.03 -6.75 -2.34
C ASP A 79 -8.28 -7.19 -3.78
N HIS A 80 -9.47 -7.75 -4.01
CA HIS A 80 -10.02 -7.98 -5.34
C HIS A 80 -10.20 -6.65 -6.08
N HIS A 81 -9.84 -6.56 -7.36
CA HIS A 81 -9.92 -5.32 -8.14
C HIS A 81 -11.32 -4.68 -8.10
N ASP A 82 -12.41 -5.46 -8.24
CA ASP A 82 -13.78 -4.95 -8.09
C ASP A 82 -14.07 -4.25 -6.76
N LYS A 83 -13.45 -4.71 -5.66
CA LYS A 83 -13.68 -4.16 -4.30
C LYS A 83 -12.63 -3.16 -3.87
N ALA A 84 -11.48 -3.15 -4.55
CA ALA A 84 -10.43 -2.17 -4.31
C ALA A 84 -10.89 -0.75 -4.66
N TYR A 85 -11.81 -0.61 -5.63
CA TYR A 85 -12.35 0.68 -6.08
C TYR A 85 -13.44 1.25 -5.17
N GLU A 86 -14.34 0.43 -4.62
CA GLU A 86 -15.36 0.91 -3.65
C GLU A 86 -14.73 1.41 -2.34
N ALA A 87 -13.52 0.96 -2.01
CA ALA A 87 -12.82 1.35 -0.79
C ALA A 87 -11.98 2.63 -0.93
N VAL A 88 -12.00 3.30 -2.08
CA VAL A 88 -11.13 4.45 -2.39
C VAL A 88 -11.53 5.71 -1.62
N GLU A 89 -12.83 5.95 -1.51
CA GLU A 89 -13.34 7.08 -0.74
C GLU A 89 -12.99 6.88 0.76
N GLY A 90 -12.27 7.84 1.33
CA GLY A 90 -11.75 7.76 2.69
C GLY A 90 -10.60 6.76 2.90
N LEU A 91 -10.02 6.16 1.84
CA LEU A 91 -8.79 5.34 1.99
C LEU A 91 -7.66 6.19 2.56
N MET A 92 -7.47 7.40 2.02
CA MET A 92 -6.41 8.29 2.45
C MET A 92 -6.61 8.75 3.90
N ASN A 93 -7.85 9.03 4.31
CA ASN A 93 -8.16 9.35 5.71
C ASN A 93 -7.83 8.17 6.63
N ARG A 94 -8.21 6.94 6.24
CA ARG A 94 -7.86 5.72 6.97
C ARG A 94 -6.35 5.48 7.06
N VAL A 95 -5.59 5.84 6.03
CA VAL A 95 -4.13 5.77 6.04
C VAL A 95 -3.56 6.77 7.04
N LEU A 96 -4.05 8.01 7.07
CA LEU A 96 -3.62 9.03 8.04
C LEU A 96 -3.93 8.66 9.49
N GLU A 97 -5.03 7.95 9.72
CA GLU A 97 -5.50 7.51 11.04
C GLU A 97 -4.97 6.12 11.44
N ASP A 98 -4.10 5.49 10.64
CA ASP A 98 -3.60 4.14 10.93
C ASP A 98 -2.50 4.18 12.01
N ASP A 99 -2.87 3.86 13.26
CA ASP A 99 -1.95 3.86 14.42
C ASP A 99 -0.66 3.05 14.18
N LYS A 100 -0.78 1.93 13.45
CA LYS A 100 0.36 1.06 13.14
C LYS A 100 1.31 1.76 12.17
N LEU A 101 0.79 2.38 11.12
CA LEU A 101 1.56 3.20 10.19
C LEU A 101 2.25 4.34 10.93
N LEU A 102 1.52 5.12 11.74
CA LEU A 102 2.07 6.25 12.48
C LEU A 102 3.20 5.82 13.42
N THR A 103 3.05 4.66 14.06
CA THR A 103 4.10 4.07 14.92
C THR A 103 5.32 3.66 14.11
N GLU A 104 5.13 2.98 12.98
CA GLU A 104 6.24 2.56 12.09
C GLU A 104 6.96 3.77 11.48
N LEU A 105 6.24 4.83 11.09
CA LEU A 105 6.83 6.08 10.59
C LEU A 105 7.71 6.75 11.65
N LYS A 106 7.23 6.83 12.90
CA LYS A 106 8.01 7.38 14.02
C LYS A 106 9.28 6.56 14.29
N GLN A 107 9.17 5.23 14.26
CA GLN A 107 10.32 4.33 14.43
C GLN A 107 11.33 4.44 13.28
N ALA A 108 10.84 4.69 12.07
CA ALA A 108 11.67 4.98 10.89
C ALA A 108 12.25 6.40 10.88
N ASN A 109 12.02 7.20 11.93
CA ASN A 109 12.42 8.60 12.03
C ASN A 109 11.89 9.48 10.87
N ILE A 110 10.71 9.12 10.35
CA ILE A 110 10.00 9.87 9.30
C ILE A 110 9.05 10.86 9.98
N PRO A 111 9.16 12.17 9.71
CA PRO A 111 8.21 13.15 10.23
C PRO A 111 6.80 12.89 9.70
N THR A 112 5.85 12.64 10.61
CA THR A 112 4.44 12.37 10.23
C THR A 112 3.81 13.54 9.49
N GLU A 113 4.18 14.78 9.80
CA GLU A 113 3.71 15.96 9.08
C GLU A 113 4.12 15.97 7.60
N GLU A 114 5.31 15.47 7.28
CA GLU A 114 5.78 15.37 5.90
C GLU A 114 4.98 14.31 5.14
N PHE A 115 4.75 13.17 5.78
CA PHE A 115 3.90 12.12 5.25
C PHE A 115 2.48 12.63 4.99
N ASP A 116 1.88 13.32 5.97
CA ASP A 116 0.53 13.90 5.87
C ASP A 116 0.41 14.88 4.70
N ARG A 117 1.42 15.73 4.49
CA ARG A 117 1.44 16.66 3.35
C ARG A 117 1.34 15.90 2.03
N ILE A 118 2.13 14.84 1.84
CA ILE A 118 2.11 14.04 0.61
C ILE A 118 0.74 13.36 0.44
N ILE A 119 0.23 12.72 1.49
CA ILE A 119 -1.07 12.05 1.44
C ILE A 119 -2.20 13.01 1.06
N ARG A 120 -2.18 14.26 1.58
CA ARG A 120 -3.18 15.28 1.22
C ARG A 120 -3.07 15.81 -0.21
N THR A 121 -1.97 15.54 -0.91
CA THR A 121 -1.84 15.86 -2.35
C THR A 121 -2.36 14.75 -3.28
N ILE A 122 -2.56 13.53 -2.76
CA ILE A 122 -3.08 12.41 -3.54
C ILE A 122 -4.53 12.72 -3.96
N GLY A 123 -4.86 12.42 -5.21
CA GLY A 123 -6.18 12.67 -5.79
C GLY A 123 -6.50 14.13 -6.11
N ARG A 124 -5.67 15.09 -5.67
CA ARG A 124 -5.83 16.51 -5.99
C ARG A 124 -4.88 16.93 -7.11
N ARG A 125 -5.31 16.81 -8.38
CA ARG A 125 -4.79 17.62 -9.50
C ARG A 125 -5.62 17.47 -10.76
#